data_AF-A0A1Y1NFS5-F1
#
_entry.id   AF-A0A1Y1NFS5-F1
#
_cell.length_a   1.000
_cell.length_b   1.000
_cell.length_c   1.000
_cell.angle_alpha   90.00
_cell.angle_beta   90.00
_cell.angle_gamma   90.00
#
_symmetry.space_group_name_H-M   'P 1'
#
loop_
_entity.id
_entity.type
_entity.pdbx_description
1 polymer ?
#
loop_
_entity_poly.entity_id
_entity_poly.type
_entity_poly.pdbx_seq_one_letter_code
_entity_poly.pdbx_strand_id
1 'polypeptide(L)'
;LVVATLPALFTQSRRALYRHKSNETFLYHLFQIFQNTMSGVAAIEEERSQYQEQLDIVLQQLRDDPDSAELQALQEELTNVINLLDENIAELRPNQPSEPAPKEPLPPPQPEKWSRENHPAFKKAPPPPEEKEEPPVTYHVNDTVMAKWVSGDKNFYQARITSITGSSAAPIYTVKFKSYDNTETLRSKDL
;
A
#
# COMPACT_ATOMS: atom_id res chain seq x y z
N LEU A 1 61.97 -11.34 -31.87
CA LEU A 1 60.74 -10.58 -31.56
C LEU A 1 60.34 -10.97 -30.13
N VAL A 2 60.66 -10.22 -29.07
CA VAL A 2 60.13 -8.90 -28.63
C VAL A 2 58.59 -8.87 -28.77
N VAL A 3 57.75 -8.63 -27.77
CA VAL A 3 57.69 -7.52 -26.79
C VAL A 3 56.64 -7.83 -25.69
N ALA A 4 57.00 -7.54 -24.43
CA ALA A 4 56.24 -7.01 -23.25
C ALA A 4 54.90 -7.67 -22.79
N THR A 5 54.53 -7.71 -21.51
CA THR A 5 54.60 -6.63 -20.50
C THR A 5 54.55 -7.22 -19.06
N LEU A 6 55.61 -6.98 -18.28
CA LEU A 6 55.63 -6.88 -16.80
C LEU A 6 55.02 -5.51 -16.40
N PRO A 7 54.51 -5.22 -15.17
CA PRO A 7 55.23 -5.43 -13.89
C PRO A 7 54.32 -5.73 -12.65
N ALA A 8 54.74 -6.55 -11.68
CA ALA A 8 55.69 -6.29 -10.58
C ALA A 8 55.03 -5.78 -9.28
N LEU A 9 55.53 -6.40 -8.19
CA LEU A 9 55.79 -5.81 -6.88
C LEU A 9 54.64 -5.66 -5.89
N PHE A 10 54.37 -6.82 -5.30
CA PHE A 10 54.35 -7.06 -3.86
C PHE A 10 55.28 -6.11 -3.05
N THR A 11 54.74 -5.00 -2.54
CA THR A 11 55.10 -4.35 -1.26
C THR A 11 53.94 -3.39 -0.99
N GLN A 12 53.22 -3.34 0.13
CA GLN A 12 53.66 -3.18 1.50
C GLN A 12 52.39 -3.17 2.37
N SER A 13 52.55 -3.59 3.63
CA SER A 13 51.79 -3.10 4.78
C SER A 13 50.53 -3.87 5.19
N ARG A 14 50.76 -4.89 6.02
CA ARG A 14 49.83 -5.29 7.08
C ARG A 14 49.52 -4.07 7.97
N ARG A 15 48.40 -3.40 7.75
CA ARG A 15 47.63 -2.61 8.75
C ARG A 15 46.43 -1.94 8.08
N ALA A 16 45.28 -2.62 8.05
CA ALA A 16 43.93 -2.04 8.11
C ALA A 16 42.88 -3.17 8.10
N LEU A 17 42.93 -4.04 9.12
CA LEU A 17 41.71 -4.74 9.53
C LEU A 17 40.72 -3.67 10.00
N TYR A 18 39.47 -3.72 9.52
CA TYR A 18 38.33 -2.80 9.77
C TYR A 18 38.11 -1.61 8.80
N ARG A 19 37.86 -1.89 7.50
CA ARG A 19 36.91 -1.09 6.69
C ARG A 19 36.51 -1.80 5.38
N HIS A 20 35.89 -2.98 5.45
CA HIS A 20 35.41 -3.65 4.22
C HIS A 20 34.26 -4.66 4.41
N LYS A 21 33.44 -4.48 5.44
CA LYS A 21 32.29 -5.38 5.71
C LYS A 21 30.92 -4.72 5.51
N SER A 22 30.89 -3.42 5.19
CA SER A 22 29.66 -2.62 5.02
C SER A 22 29.08 -2.66 3.61
N ASN A 23 29.92 -2.85 2.58
CA ASN A 23 29.48 -2.68 1.19
C ASN A 23 28.85 -3.97 0.62
N GLU A 24 29.38 -5.14 0.98
CA GLU A 24 28.79 -6.44 0.62
C GLU A 24 27.38 -6.57 1.18
N THR A 25 27.17 -6.31 2.48
CA THR A 25 25.85 -6.34 3.11
C THR A 25 24.85 -5.38 2.48
N PHE A 26 25.32 -4.21 2.03
CA PHE A 26 24.48 -3.22 1.38
C PHE A 26 24.03 -3.68 -0.01
N LEU A 27 24.93 -4.31 -0.78
CA LEU A 27 24.60 -4.88 -2.09
C LEU A 27 23.65 -6.09 -1.97
N TYR A 28 23.82 -6.96 -0.96
CA TYR A 28 22.86 -8.04 -0.71
C TYR A 28 21.49 -7.51 -0.29
N HIS A 29 21.41 -6.46 0.52
CA HIS A 29 20.14 -5.83 0.89
C HIS A 29 19.46 -5.19 -0.32
N LEU A 30 20.20 -4.45 -1.15
CA LEU A 30 19.66 -3.86 -2.38
C LEU A 30 19.20 -4.94 -3.38
N PHE A 31 19.96 -6.02 -3.53
CA PHE A 31 19.56 -7.15 -4.35
C PHE A 31 18.31 -7.84 -3.80
N GLN A 32 18.20 -8.02 -2.47
CA GLN A 32 17.03 -8.63 -1.85
C GLN A 32 15.79 -7.74 -1.93
N ILE A 33 15.94 -6.42 -1.76
CA ILE A 33 14.86 -5.45 -1.99
C ILE A 33 14.41 -5.52 -3.45
N PHE A 34 15.34 -5.48 -4.39
CA PHE A 34 15.04 -5.57 -5.82
C PHE A 34 14.30 -6.87 -6.16
N GLN A 35 14.76 -8.02 -5.65
CA GLN A 35 14.08 -9.29 -5.86
C GLN A 35 12.68 -9.30 -5.23
N ASN A 36 12.52 -8.73 -4.04
CA ASN A 36 11.22 -8.64 -3.36
C ASN A 36 10.25 -7.70 -4.10
N THR A 37 10.75 -6.60 -4.68
CA THR A 37 9.97 -5.71 -5.53
C THR A 37 9.56 -6.39 -6.83
N MET A 38 10.47 -7.12 -7.48
CA MET A 38 10.17 -7.87 -8.71
C MET A 38 9.17 -9.01 -8.47
N SER A 39 9.24 -9.71 -7.33
CA SER A 39 8.21 -10.68 -6.96
C SER A 39 6.86 -10.03 -6.65
N GLY A 40 6.87 -8.82 -6.08
CA GLY A 40 5.64 -8.04 -5.87
C GLY A 40 5.00 -7.64 -7.20
N VAL A 41 5.79 -7.09 -8.13
CA VAL A 41 5.32 -6.72 -9.48
C VAL A 41 4.76 -7.94 -10.24
N ALA A 42 5.44 -9.08 -10.17
CA ALA A 42 4.98 -10.30 -10.84
C ALA A 42 3.61 -10.78 -10.31
N ALA A 43 3.37 -10.69 -9.00
CA ALA A 43 2.08 -11.03 -8.41
C ALA A 43 0.96 -10.08 -8.87
N ILE A 44 1.26 -8.78 -8.96
CA ILE A 44 0.32 -7.76 -9.43
C ILE A 44 0.03 -7.92 -10.94
N GLU A 45 1.03 -8.28 -11.74
CA GLU A 45 0.86 -8.59 -13.17
C GLU A 45 -0.03 -9.82 -13.39
N GLU A 46 0.08 -10.85 -12.54
CA GLU A 46 -0.78 -12.03 -12.59
C GLU A 46 -2.24 -11.68 -12.23
N GLU A 47 -2.45 -10.92 -11.16
CA GLU A 47 -3.77 -10.43 -10.77
C GLU A 47 -4.42 -9.57 -11.87
N ARG A 48 -3.64 -8.66 -12.48
CA ARG A 48 -4.07 -7.87 -13.64
C ARG A 48 -4.52 -8.75 -14.80
N SER A 49 -3.80 -9.84 -15.07
CA SER A 49 -4.16 -10.79 -16.15
C SER A 49 -5.50 -11.46 -15.86
N GLN A 50 -5.77 -11.85 -14.62
CA GLN A 50 -7.04 -12.49 -14.25
C GLN A 50 -8.24 -11.56 -14.43
N TYR A 51 -8.11 -10.28 -14.03
CA TYR A 51 -9.17 -9.31 -14.28
C TYR A 51 -9.34 -8.99 -15.77
N GLN A 52 -8.25 -9.00 -16.54
CA GLN A 52 -8.31 -8.85 -18.00
C GLN A 52 -9.09 -9.99 -18.66
N GLU A 53 -8.94 -11.23 -18.21
CA GLU A 53 -9.73 -12.37 -18.69
C GLU A 53 -11.21 -12.23 -18.34
N GLN A 54 -11.53 -11.77 -17.11
CA GLN A 54 -12.91 -11.49 -16.72
C GLN A 54 -13.54 -10.38 -17.58
N LEU A 55 -12.77 -9.33 -17.89
CA LEU A 55 -13.23 -8.26 -18.77
C LEU A 55 -13.53 -8.78 -20.18
N ASP A 56 -12.71 -9.67 -20.73
CA ASP A 56 -12.96 -10.26 -22.05
C ASP A 56 -14.25 -11.10 -22.08
N ILE A 57 -14.50 -11.87 -21.01
CA ILE A 57 -15.75 -12.62 -20.85
C ILE A 57 -16.96 -11.69 -20.80
N VAL A 58 -16.88 -10.60 -20.02
CA VAL A 58 -17.97 -9.61 -19.92
C VAL A 58 -18.20 -8.90 -21.26
N LEU A 59 -17.13 -8.54 -21.99
CA LEU A 59 -17.24 -7.98 -23.33
C LEU A 59 -17.89 -8.95 -24.32
N GLN A 60 -17.60 -10.25 -24.20
CA GLN A 60 -18.28 -11.27 -25.00
C GLN A 60 -19.78 -11.34 -24.67
N GLN A 61 -20.15 -11.28 -23.39
CA GLN A 61 -21.55 -11.28 -22.97
C GLN A 61 -22.29 -10.00 -23.41
N LEU A 62 -21.64 -8.84 -23.34
CA LEU A 62 -22.16 -7.56 -23.85
C LEU A 62 -22.35 -7.55 -25.36
N ARG A 63 -21.62 -8.39 -26.09
CA ARG A 63 -21.86 -8.57 -27.53
C ARG A 63 -23.19 -9.25 -27.79
N ASP A 64 -23.56 -10.19 -26.93
CA ASP A 64 -24.82 -10.93 -27.02
C ASP A 64 -26.00 -10.12 -26.43
N ASP A 65 -25.75 -9.30 -25.41
CA ASP A 65 -26.73 -8.40 -24.78
C ASP A 65 -26.14 -7.00 -24.48
N PRO A 66 -26.12 -6.09 -25.49
CA PRO A 66 -25.46 -4.78 -25.37
C PRO A 66 -26.20 -3.77 -24.47
N ASP A 67 -27.47 -4.01 -24.17
CA ASP A 67 -28.30 -3.11 -23.36
C ASP A 67 -28.34 -3.52 -21.87
N SER A 68 -27.58 -4.56 -21.50
CA SER A 68 -27.47 -5.01 -20.11
C SER A 68 -26.69 -4.02 -19.24
N ALA A 69 -27.43 -3.21 -18.49
CA ALA A 69 -26.86 -2.23 -17.56
C ALA A 69 -25.95 -2.86 -16.48
N GLU A 70 -26.23 -4.10 -16.06
CA GLU A 70 -25.40 -4.84 -15.10
C GLU A 70 -24.04 -5.19 -15.67
N LEU A 71 -23.99 -5.65 -16.93
CA LEU A 71 -22.73 -5.99 -17.60
C LEU A 71 -21.92 -4.74 -17.96
N GLN A 72 -22.60 -3.64 -18.32
CA GLN A 72 -21.94 -2.34 -18.56
C GLN A 72 -21.28 -1.82 -17.27
N ALA A 73 -21.98 -1.88 -16.13
CA ALA A 73 -21.40 -1.50 -14.84
C ALA A 73 -20.21 -2.39 -14.47
N LEU A 74 -20.33 -3.72 -14.67
CA LEU A 74 -19.24 -4.65 -14.39
C LEU A 74 -18.02 -4.42 -15.31
N GLN A 75 -18.23 -4.08 -16.58
CA GLN A 75 -17.17 -3.69 -17.51
C GLN A 75 -16.41 -2.44 -17.00
N GLU A 76 -17.12 -1.42 -16.54
CA GLU A 76 -16.51 -0.20 -15.98
C GLU A 76 -15.71 -0.50 -14.71
N GLU A 77 -16.26 -1.30 -13.80
CA GLU A 77 -15.58 -1.70 -12.57
C GLU A 77 -14.29 -2.48 -12.86
N LEU A 78 -14.34 -3.49 -13.74
CA LEU A 78 -13.16 -4.28 -14.13
C LEU A 78 -12.10 -3.41 -14.82
N THR A 79 -12.52 -2.47 -15.66
CA THR A 79 -11.61 -1.52 -16.32
C THR A 79 -10.89 -0.64 -15.29
N ASN A 80 -11.60 -0.16 -14.28
CA ASN A 80 -11.03 0.67 -13.22
C ASN A 80 -9.99 -0.12 -12.39
N VAL A 81 -10.32 -1.35 -11.99
CA VAL A 81 -9.40 -2.22 -11.26
C VAL A 81 -8.13 -2.50 -12.06
N ILE A 82 -8.24 -2.83 -13.36
CA ILE A 82 -7.09 -3.04 -14.24
C ILE A 82 -6.21 -1.78 -14.32
N ASN A 83 -6.81 -0.60 -14.45
CA ASN A 83 -6.07 0.67 -14.49
C ASN A 83 -5.30 0.92 -13.20
N LEU A 84 -5.91 0.65 -12.04
CA LEU A 84 -5.24 0.80 -10.74
C LEU A 84 -4.05 -0.16 -10.60
N LEU A 85 -4.18 -1.40 -11.10
CA LEU A 85 -3.08 -2.37 -11.11
C LEU A 85 -1.97 -1.94 -12.07
N ASP A 86 -2.31 -1.37 -13.24
CA ASP A 86 -1.35 -0.79 -14.17
C ASP A 86 -0.56 0.35 -13.56
N GLU A 87 -1.22 1.24 -12.81
CA GLU A 87 -0.56 2.31 -12.05
C GLU A 87 0.38 1.74 -10.99
N ASN A 88 -0.05 0.71 -10.25
CA ASN A 88 0.78 0.09 -9.22
C ASN A 88 2.02 -0.60 -9.83
N ILE A 89 1.86 -1.28 -10.96
CA ILE A 89 2.98 -1.88 -11.72
C ILE A 89 3.92 -0.78 -12.22
N ALA A 90 3.40 0.34 -12.70
CA ALA A 90 4.20 1.46 -13.18
C ALA A 90 5.01 2.12 -12.05
N GLU A 91 4.44 2.27 -10.85
CA GLU A 91 5.11 2.81 -9.67
C GLU A 91 6.22 1.89 -9.14
N LEU A 92 5.99 0.57 -9.21
CA LEU A 92 6.90 -0.43 -8.63
C LEU A 92 8.00 -0.89 -9.59
N ARG A 93 7.92 -0.56 -10.89
CA ARG A 93 8.95 -0.90 -11.88
C ARG A 93 10.21 -0.04 -11.68
N PRO A 94 11.36 -0.62 -11.30
CA PRO A 94 12.55 0.13 -10.86
C PRO A 94 13.38 0.74 -12.00
N ASN A 95 12.80 1.04 -13.17
CA ASN A 95 13.54 1.56 -14.32
C ASN A 95 12.68 2.44 -15.24
N GLN A 96 12.35 3.64 -14.77
CA GLN A 96 12.21 4.78 -15.67
C GLN A 96 13.19 5.88 -15.23
N PRO A 97 14.10 6.33 -16.12
CA PRO A 97 14.82 7.57 -15.90
C PRO A 97 13.81 8.72 -16.06
N SER A 98 13.25 9.19 -14.94
CA SER A 98 12.69 10.53 -14.90
C SER A 98 13.85 11.50 -15.16
N GLU A 99 13.76 12.22 -16.28
CA GLU A 99 14.66 13.30 -16.66
C GLU A 99 14.83 14.29 -15.48
N PRO A 100 16.06 14.83 -15.24
CA PRO A 100 16.32 15.66 -14.07
C PRO A 100 15.63 17.02 -14.21
N ALA A 101 14.47 17.18 -13.57
CA ALA A 101 13.91 18.49 -13.31
C ALA A 101 14.80 19.22 -12.26
N PRO A 102 15.31 20.44 -12.56
CA PRO A 102 16.21 21.18 -11.68
C PRO A 102 15.65 21.42 -10.27
N LYS A 103 16.54 21.29 -9.27
CA LYS A 103 16.31 21.72 -7.89
C LYS A 103 16.09 23.22 -7.83
N GLU A 104 14.95 23.68 -7.32
CA GLU A 104 14.82 24.92 -6.55
C GLU A 104 13.46 24.98 -5.80
N PRO A 105 13.29 25.86 -4.78
CA PRO A 105 12.97 25.47 -3.41
C PRO A 105 11.47 25.46 -3.10
N LEU A 106 11.14 24.79 -1.99
CA LEU A 106 9.83 24.76 -1.33
C LEU A 106 9.09 26.13 -1.40
N PRO A 107 7.92 26.19 -2.06
CA PRO A 107 6.95 27.24 -1.79
C PRO A 107 6.13 26.88 -0.54
N PRO A 108 5.68 27.88 0.25
CA PRO A 108 4.95 27.69 1.50
C PRO A 108 3.59 26.98 1.27
N PRO A 109 3.02 26.33 2.31
CA PRO A 109 1.74 25.65 2.21
C PRO A 109 0.66 26.64 1.83
N GLN A 110 0.14 26.53 0.61
CA GLN A 110 -1.01 27.29 0.18
C GLN A 110 -2.29 26.55 0.62
N PRO A 111 -3.27 27.28 1.16
CA PRO A 111 -4.36 26.75 1.97
C PRO A 111 -5.38 25.95 1.14
N GLU A 112 -5.91 24.91 1.77
CA GLU A 112 -7.05 24.11 1.32
C GLU A 112 -8.25 25.02 1.01
N LYS A 113 -8.42 25.34 -0.28
CA LYS A 113 -9.63 25.96 -0.84
C LYS A 113 -10.59 24.88 -1.34
N TRP A 114 -11.03 24.00 -0.46
CA TRP A 114 -12.36 23.43 -0.57
C TRP A 114 -13.08 23.76 0.74
N SER A 115 -13.58 24.99 0.77
CA SER A 115 -14.18 25.64 1.93
C SER A 115 -15.38 24.86 2.43
N ARG A 116 -15.38 24.64 3.75
CA ARG A 116 -16.37 23.98 4.58
C ARG A 116 -17.71 24.77 4.71
N GLU A 117 -17.96 25.75 3.86
CA GLU A 117 -18.99 26.79 4.09
C GLU A 117 -20.20 26.84 3.13
N ASN A 118 -20.40 25.91 2.18
CA ASN A 118 -21.63 25.91 1.37
C ASN A 118 -22.16 24.51 1.01
N HIS A 119 -22.55 23.71 2.01
CA HIS A 119 -23.52 22.63 1.77
C HIS A 119 -24.86 22.98 2.44
N PRO A 120 -25.94 23.21 1.66
CA PRO A 120 -27.23 23.65 2.16
C PRO A 120 -28.02 22.43 2.68
N ALA A 121 -27.64 21.89 3.84
CA ALA A 121 -28.41 20.84 4.50
C ALA A 121 -28.63 21.07 6.00
N PHE A 122 -28.25 22.24 6.53
CA PHE A 122 -28.66 22.65 7.88
C PHE A 122 -30.09 23.20 7.86
N LYS A 123 -31.08 22.30 7.98
CA LYS A 123 -32.20 22.59 8.88
C LYS A 123 -32.52 21.38 9.75
N LYS A 124 -32.22 21.60 11.04
CA LYS A 124 -32.87 21.08 12.25
C LYS A 124 -32.06 20.00 12.99
N ALA A 125 -31.31 20.48 13.98
CA ALA A 125 -30.67 19.71 15.06
C ALA A 125 -31.68 18.92 15.90
N PRO A 126 -31.23 17.86 16.59
CA PRO A 126 -31.03 17.91 18.06
C PRO A 126 -29.57 17.63 18.47
N PRO A 127 -29.20 17.80 19.76
CA PRO A 127 -27.88 18.24 20.22
C PRO A 127 -26.80 17.14 20.22
N PRO A 128 -25.50 17.52 20.25
CA PRO A 128 -24.37 16.59 20.27
C PRO A 128 -24.27 15.89 21.64
N PRO A 129 -24.14 14.55 21.70
CA PRO A 129 -23.58 13.92 22.89
C PRO A 129 -22.07 14.13 22.87
N GLU A 130 -21.65 15.04 23.74
CA GLU A 130 -20.42 15.02 24.54
C GLU A 130 -19.35 14.01 24.14
N GLU A 131 -18.19 14.55 23.73
CA GLU A 131 -16.88 13.94 23.91
C GLU A 131 -16.75 13.45 25.36
N LYS A 132 -17.02 12.15 25.56
CA LYS A 132 -16.55 11.42 26.72
C LYS A 132 -15.19 10.85 26.34
N GLU A 133 -14.15 11.33 27.01
CA GLU A 133 -12.89 10.60 27.13
C GLU A 133 -13.22 9.21 27.69
N GLU A 134 -13.32 8.21 26.81
CA GLU A 134 -13.65 6.85 27.23
C GLU A 134 -12.43 6.25 27.95
N PRO A 135 -12.63 5.58 29.10
CA PRO A 135 -11.57 4.82 29.77
C PRO A 135 -10.97 3.79 28.81
N PRO A 136 -9.75 3.27 29.04
CA PRO A 136 -9.11 2.30 28.16
C PRO A 136 -10.05 1.13 27.86
N VAL A 137 -10.69 1.15 26.68
CA VAL A 137 -11.69 0.16 26.31
C VAL A 137 -10.93 -1.14 26.05
N THR A 138 -11.17 -2.12 26.92
CA THR A 138 -10.59 -3.46 26.78
C THR A 138 -11.57 -4.29 25.97
N TYR A 139 -11.17 -4.67 24.76
CA TYR A 139 -12.00 -5.46 23.87
C TYR A 139 -11.75 -6.95 24.02
N HIS A 140 -12.75 -7.76 23.70
CA HIS A 140 -12.71 -9.23 23.74
C HIS A 140 -12.93 -9.83 22.35
N VAL A 141 -12.53 -11.09 22.19
CA VAL A 141 -12.82 -11.84 20.96
C VAL A 141 -14.33 -11.90 20.76
N ASN A 142 -14.76 -11.65 19.53
CA ASN A 142 -16.14 -11.48 19.06
C ASN A 142 -16.79 -10.12 19.29
N ASP A 143 -16.11 -9.17 19.94
CA ASP A 143 -16.63 -7.81 20.04
C ASP A 143 -16.70 -7.15 18.66
N THR A 144 -17.73 -6.34 18.48
CA THR A 144 -17.89 -5.48 17.30
C THR A 144 -17.29 -4.12 17.60
N VAL A 145 -16.31 -3.71 16.80
CA VAL A 145 -15.55 -2.47 16.97
C VAL A 145 -15.50 -1.69 15.66
N MET A 146 -15.15 -0.41 15.74
CA MET A 146 -14.90 0.41 14.56
C MET A 146 -13.40 0.41 14.29
N ALA A 147 -12.95 -0.44 13.37
CA ALA A 147 -11.54 -0.64 13.12
C ALA A 147 -11.05 0.19 11.93
N LYS A 148 -9.84 0.72 12.01
CA LYS A 148 -9.19 1.41 10.91
C LYS A 148 -8.71 0.41 9.85
N TRP A 149 -9.10 0.59 8.59
CA TRP A 149 -8.57 -0.21 7.48
C TRP A 149 -7.21 0.31 7.05
N VAL A 150 -6.14 -0.17 7.68
CA VAL A 150 -4.79 0.38 7.51
C VAL A 150 -4.16 0.08 6.14
N SER A 151 -4.51 -1.05 5.51
CA SER A 151 -4.02 -1.41 4.17
C SER A 151 -4.82 -0.75 3.04
N GLY A 152 -6.00 -0.19 3.32
CA GLY A 152 -6.84 0.48 2.33
C GLY A 152 -6.82 2.00 2.48
N ASP A 153 -8.02 2.58 2.52
CA ASP A 153 -8.25 4.03 2.56
C ASP A 153 -8.05 4.68 3.93
N LYS A 154 -7.68 3.90 4.95
CA LYS A 154 -7.44 4.36 6.32
C LYS A 154 -8.69 4.94 7.00
N ASN A 155 -9.88 4.65 6.47
CA ASN A 155 -11.14 4.95 7.14
C ASN A 155 -11.48 3.87 8.17
N PHE A 156 -12.46 4.20 9.01
CA PHE A 156 -12.93 3.35 10.09
C PHE A 156 -14.19 2.59 9.65
N TYR A 157 -14.16 1.26 9.78
CA TYR A 157 -15.24 0.37 9.37
C TYR A 157 -15.60 -0.62 10.46
N GLN A 158 -16.86 -1.06 10.45
CA GLN A 158 -17.33 -2.05 11.40
C GLN A 158 -16.63 -3.40 11.17
N ALA A 159 -15.94 -3.88 12.20
CA ALA A 159 -15.21 -5.13 12.21
C ALA A 159 -15.52 -5.95 13.47
N ARG A 160 -15.21 -7.25 13.42
CA ARG A 160 -15.31 -8.15 14.56
C ARG A 160 -13.93 -8.61 14.98
N ILE A 161 -13.61 -8.56 16.27
CA ILE A 161 -12.35 -9.10 16.79
C ILE A 161 -12.39 -10.63 16.69
N THR A 162 -11.40 -11.20 16.02
CA THR A 162 -11.25 -12.65 15.83
C THR A 162 -10.17 -13.23 16.74
N SER A 163 -9.18 -12.42 17.13
CA SER A 163 -8.11 -12.83 18.04
C SER A 163 -7.54 -11.64 18.79
N ILE A 164 -7.02 -11.91 19.99
CA ILE A 164 -6.27 -10.94 20.80
C ILE A 164 -4.93 -11.58 21.14
N THR A 165 -3.86 -10.87 20.82
CA THR A 165 -2.47 -11.26 21.04
C THR A 165 -1.72 -10.14 21.78
N GLY A 166 -0.46 -10.35 22.11
CA GLY A 166 0.34 -9.38 22.87
C GLY A 166 0.19 -9.56 24.39
N SER A 167 0.61 -8.53 25.13
CA SER A 167 0.53 -8.52 26.60
C SER A 167 -0.69 -7.74 27.06
N SER A 168 -1.11 -7.95 28.31
CA SER A 168 -2.21 -7.14 28.90
C SER A 168 -1.92 -5.63 28.90
N ALA A 169 -0.64 -5.23 28.82
CA ALA A 169 -0.24 -3.82 28.73
C ALA A 169 -0.19 -3.29 27.28
N ALA A 170 -0.10 -4.16 26.28
CA ALA A 170 -0.02 -3.81 24.87
C ALA A 170 -0.76 -4.88 24.03
N PRO A 171 -2.11 -4.91 24.10
CA PRO A 171 -2.90 -5.85 23.33
C PRO A 171 -2.85 -5.49 21.85
N ILE A 172 -2.81 -6.54 21.02
CA ILE A 172 -2.85 -6.49 19.57
C ILE A 172 -4.07 -7.28 19.13
N TYR A 173 -4.97 -6.65 18.40
CA TYR A 173 -6.24 -7.20 18.01
C TYR A 173 -6.20 -7.57 16.54
N THR A 174 -6.58 -8.81 16.20
CA THR A 174 -6.88 -9.18 14.84
C THR A 174 -8.38 -9.02 14.63
N VAL A 175 -8.76 -8.22 13.63
CA VAL A 175 -10.15 -7.93 13.30
C VAL A 175 -10.48 -8.42 11.90
N LYS A 176 -11.74 -8.81 11.67
CA LYS A 176 -12.29 -9.13 10.36
C LYS A 176 -13.39 -8.13 10.01
N PHE A 177 -13.25 -7.46 8.88
CA PHE A 177 -14.26 -6.51 8.42
C PHE A 177 -15.53 -7.24 7.97
N LYS A 178 -16.70 -6.62 8.18
CA LYS A 178 -17.97 -7.23 7.75
C LYS A 178 -18.17 -7.18 6.24
N SER A 179 -17.78 -6.07 5.61
CA SER A 179 -18.01 -5.82 4.18
C SER A 179 -16.91 -6.38 3.29
N TYR A 180 -15.75 -6.72 3.86
CA TYR A 180 -14.58 -7.22 3.15
C TYR A 180 -14.09 -8.46 3.88
N ASP A 181 -13.79 -9.56 3.18
CA ASP A 181 -13.21 -10.78 3.78
C ASP A 181 -11.72 -10.60 4.18
N ASN A 182 -11.36 -9.36 4.55
CA ASN A 182 -10.02 -8.93 4.91
C ASN A 182 -9.85 -8.92 6.42
N THR A 183 -8.66 -9.30 6.88
CA THR A 183 -8.27 -9.25 8.29
C THR A 183 -7.15 -8.26 8.52
N GLU A 184 -7.24 -7.46 9.58
CA GLU A 184 -6.21 -6.50 9.97
C GLU A 184 -5.72 -6.75 11.39
N THR A 185 -4.44 -6.46 11.64
CA THR A 185 -3.82 -6.58 12.96
C THR A 185 -3.51 -5.20 13.51
N LEU A 186 -4.26 -4.78 14.51
CA LEU A 186 -4.38 -3.40 14.98
C LEU A 186 -4.04 -3.27 16.47
N ARG A 187 -3.66 -2.07 16.88
CA ARG A 187 -3.52 -1.71 18.30
C ARG A 187 -4.79 -1.00 18.77
N SER A 188 -4.96 -0.87 20.09
CA SER A 188 -6.13 -0.17 20.68
C SER A 188 -6.38 1.23 20.11
N LYS A 189 -5.35 1.92 19.60
CA LYS A 189 -5.48 3.27 19.02
C LYS A 189 -6.15 3.30 17.63
N ASP A 190 -6.22 2.14 16.99
CA ASP A 190 -6.73 1.97 15.63
C ASP A 190 -8.11 1.24 15.66
N LEU A 191 -8.71 1.09 16.85
CA LEU A 191 -10.02 0.51 17.14
C LEU A 191 -10.94 1.52 17.84
#